data_AF-A0A914ZBB3-F1
#
_entry.id   AF-A0A914ZBB3-F1
#
_cell.length_a   1.000
_cell.length_b   1.000
_cell.length_c   1.000
_cell.angle_alpha   90.00
_cell.angle_beta   90.00
_cell.angle_gamma   90.00
#
_symmetry.space_group_name_H-M   'P 1'
#
loop_
_entity.id
_entity.type
_entity.pdbx_description
1 polymer ?
#
loop_
_entity_poly.entity_id
_entity_poly.type
_entity_poly.pdbx_seq_one_letter_code
_entity_poly.pdbx_strand_id
1 'polypeptide(L)'
;MVTVLENEVKAKKEEIQTFLLALCHLLQSHCGPIGLPAPIFLADKIAYNGHRMLAAYEEYIPEQDQFNENIDHPDFYKKLTMAITKRFDVQDQQHSTSTT
;
A
#
# COMPACT_ATOMS: atom_id res chain seq x y z
N MET A 1 13.11 -17.75 -2.81
CA MET A 1 14.01 -18.33 -1.79
C MET A 1 14.00 -17.37 -0.59
N VAL A 2 13.77 -17.87 0.63
CA VAL A 2 13.80 -17.04 1.85
C VAL A 2 15.20 -17.16 2.47
N THR A 3 15.81 -16.02 2.80
CA THR A 3 17.12 -15.95 3.46
C THR A 3 16.93 -15.38 4.85
N VAL A 4 17.42 -16.10 5.87
CA VAL A 4 17.40 -15.62 7.26
C VAL A 4 18.70 -14.86 7.51
N LEU A 5 18.57 -13.55 7.75
CA LEU A 5 19.72 -12.68 8.06
C LEU A 5 20.07 -12.71 9.55
N GLU A 6 19.05 -12.81 10.40
CA GLU A 6 19.18 -12.81 11.86
C GLU A 6 18.15 -13.75 12.50
N ASN A 7 18.56 -14.47 13.54
CA ASN A 7 17.72 -15.46 14.23
C ASN A 7 18.07 -15.51 15.73
N GLU A 8 17.74 -14.44 16.44
CA GLU A 8 17.97 -14.34 17.89
C GLU A 8 17.22 -15.39 18.69
N VAL A 9 16.05 -15.81 18.19
CA VAL A 9 15.18 -16.81 18.84
C VAL A 9 15.66 -18.25 18.64
N LYS A 10 16.74 -18.47 17.88
CA LYS A 10 17.32 -19.80 17.59
C LYS A 10 16.31 -20.80 17.02
N ALA A 11 15.32 -20.31 16.27
CA ALA A 11 14.32 -21.17 15.64
C ALA A 11 14.97 -22.07 14.58
N LYS A 12 14.50 -23.32 14.51
CA LYS A 12 14.94 -24.26 13.47
C LYS A 12 14.37 -23.85 12.11
N LYS A 13 15.03 -24.30 11.06
CA LYS A 13 14.62 -24.02 9.68
C LYS A 13 13.17 -24.43 9.42
N GLU A 14 12.78 -25.60 9.91
CA GLU A 14 11.45 -26.16 9.73
C GLU A 14 10.37 -25.33 10.44
N GLU A 15 10.69 -24.81 11.63
CA GLU A 15 9.80 -23.93 12.41
C GLU A 15 9.58 -22.61 11.68
N ILE A 16 10.66 -22.01 11.17
CA ILE A 16 10.59 -20.78 10.36
C ILE A 16 9.75 -21.01 9.10
N GLN A 17 9.99 -22.11 8.37
CA GLN A 17 9.24 -22.42 7.16
C GLN A 17 7.74 -22.63 7.44
N THR A 18 7.42 -23.35 8.50
CA THR A 18 6.03 -23.61 8.91
C THR A 18 5.33 -22.31 9.30
N PHE A 19 6.01 -21.47 10.08
CA PHE A 19 5.49 -20.18 10.48
C PHE A 19 5.23 -19.25 9.28
N LEU A 20 6.20 -19.14 8.36
CA LEU A 20 6.03 -18.34 7.15
C LEU A 20 4.88 -18.83 6.26
N LEU A 21 4.70 -20.15 6.14
CA LEU A 21 3.57 -20.74 5.41
C LEU A 21 2.22 -20.43 6.06
N ALA A 22 2.16 -20.46 7.40
CA ALA A 22 0.95 -20.07 8.12
C ALA A 22 0.59 -18.59 7.88
N LEU A 23 1.59 -17.70 7.84
CA LEU A 23 1.37 -16.29 7.52
C LEU A 23 0.82 -16.06 6.11
N CYS A 24 1.08 -16.95 5.15
CA CYS A 24 0.49 -16.88 3.82
C CYS A 24 -1.03 -17.15 3.80
N HIS A 25 -1.59 -17.73 4.87
CA HIS A 25 -3.02 -18.07 4.97
C HIS A 25 -3.78 -17.10 5.89
N LEU A 26 -3.11 -16.10 6.46
CA LEU A 26 -3.68 -15.25 7.50
C LEU A 26 -4.76 -14.28 6.98
N LEU A 27 -4.68 -13.85 5.72
CA LEU A 27 -5.62 -12.87 5.16
C LEU A 27 -6.89 -13.56 4.66
N GLN A 28 -7.97 -13.42 5.44
CA GLN A 28 -9.29 -14.01 5.16
C GLN A 28 -9.98 -13.43 3.90
N SER A 29 -9.53 -12.27 3.42
CA SER A 29 -10.09 -11.61 2.24
C SER A 29 -9.74 -12.31 0.91
N HIS A 30 -8.89 -13.33 0.94
CA HIS A 30 -8.49 -14.09 -0.25
C HIS A 30 -9.05 -15.51 -0.19
N CYS A 31 -9.62 -15.99 -1.30
CA CYS A 31 -10.09 -17.38 -1.48
C CYS A 31 -8.91 -18.36 -1.65
N GLY A 32 -7.87 -18.27 -0.82
CA GLY A 32 -6.67 -19.10 -0.88
C GLY A 32 -5.44 -18.42 -0.29
N PRO A 33 -4.33 -19.17 -0.13
CA PRO A 33 -3.07 -18.59 0.34
C PRO A 33 -2.56 -17.52 -0.62
N ILE A 34 -2.10 -16.42 -0.04
CA ILE A 34 -1.32 -15.43 -0.78
C ILE A 34 0.10 -15.96 -0.99
N GLY A 35 0.72 -15.66 -2.14
CA GLY A 35 2.05 -16.19 -2.51
C GLY A 35 3.21 -15.70 -1.63
N LEU A 36 2.94 -14.83 -0.67
CA LEU A 36 3.91 -14.22 0.25
C LEU A 36 3.29 -14.14 1.66
N PRO A 37 4.10 -14.15 2.74
CA PRO A 37 3.61 -13.89 4.09
C PRO A 37 2.82 -12.58 4.19
N ALA A 38 1.69 -12.59 4.90
CA ALA A 38 0.79 -11.43 5.03
C ALA A 38 1.48 -10.09 5.37
N PRO A 39 2.47 -10.03 6.29
CA PRO A 39 3.14 -8.77 6.58
C PRO A 39 3.86 -8.17 5.37
N ILE A 40 4.48 -9.00 4.53
CA ILE A 40 5.19 -8.54 3.32
C ILE A 40 4.18 -8.01 2.30
N PHE A 41 3.09 -8.75 2.08
CA PHE A 41 2.03 -8.34 1.16
C PHE A 41 1.41 -7.00 1.57
N LEU A 42 1.11 -6.81 2.86
CA LEU A 42 0.52 -5.58 3.37
C LEU A 42 1.49 -4.39 3.29
N ALA A 43 2.77 -4.61 3.59
CA ALA A 43 3.80 -3.57 3.45
C ALA A 43 3.90 -3.08 2.00
N ASP A 44 3.88 -3.99 1.03
CA ASP A 44 3.89 -3.66 -0.39
C ASP A 44 2.64 -2.85 -0.80
N LYS A 45 1.45 -3.23 -0.32
CA LYS A 45 0.22 -2.46 -0.55
C LYS A 45 0.28 -1.05 0.03
N ILE A 46 0.85 -0.89 1.23
CA ILE A 46 1.04 0.42 1.86
C ILE A 46 2.01 1.26 1.03
N ALA A 47 3.15 0.70 0.63
CA ALA A 47 4.14 1.40 -0.18
C ALA A 47 3.56 1.82 -1.55
N TYR A 48 2.86 0.92 -2.23
CA TYR A 48 2.18 1.20 -3.49
C TYR A 48 1.17 2.35 -3.36
N ASN A 49 0.34 2.32 -2.32
CA ASN A 49 -0.62 3.39 -2.06
C ASN A 49 0.10 4.72 -1.76
N GLY A 50 1.18 4.70 -0.98
CA GLY A 50 2.01 5.88 -0.72
C GLY A 50 2.58 6.49 -2.01
N HIS A 51 3.14 5.66 -2.90
CA HIS A 51 3.64 6.12 -4.20
C HIS A 51 2.54 6.74 -5.07
N ARG A 52 1.34 6.14 -5.10
CA ARG A 52 0.20 6.71 -5.83
C ARG A 52 -0.24 8.05 -5.26
N MET A 53 -0.23 8.19 -3.93
CA MET A 53 -0.56 9.46 -3.28
C MET A 53 0.48 10.53 -3.61
N LEU A 54 1.77 10.18 -3.61
CA LEU A 54 2.85 11.09 -3.98
C LEU A 54 2.76 11.53 -5.45
N ALA A 55 2.51 10.61 -6.37
CA ALA A 55 2.34 10.95 -7.80
C ALA A 55 1.12 11.87 -8.03
N ALA A 56 0.00 11.59 -7.37
CA ALA A 56 -1.19 12.46 -7.43
C ALA A 56 -0.92 13.85 -6.84
N TYR A 57 -0.05 13.93 -5.84
CA TYR A 57 0.38 15.17 -5.24
C TYR A 57 1.29 15.99 -6.17
N GLU A 58 2.30 15.36 -6.79
CA GLU A 58 3.20 15.99 -7.74
C GLU A 58 2.48 16.54 -8.97
N GLU A 59 1.47 15.83 -9.48
CA GLU A 59 0.66 16.28 -10.62
C GLU A 59 -0.29 17.45 -10.28
N TYR A 60 -0.59 17.69 -9.00
CA TYR A 60 -1.50 18.76 -8.56
C TYR A 60 -0.77 20.06 -8.18
N ILE A 61 0.56 20.08 -8.16
CA ILE A 61 1.36 21.28 -7.87
C ILE A 61 2.03 21.78 -9.16
N PRO A 62 1.37 22.65 -9.95
CA PRO A 62 2.02 23.34 -11.06
C PRO A 62 2.96 24.47 -10.60
N GLU A 63 3.01 24.80 -9.30
CA GLU A 63 3.77 25.95 -8.79
C GLU A 63 4.53 25.56 -7.51
N GLN A 64 5.72 24.94 -7.67
CA GLN A 64 6.62 24.57 -6.57
C GLN A 64 7.10 25.78 -5.73
N ASP A 65 6.95 27.02 -6.23
CA ASP A 65 7.46 28.23 -5.57
C ASP A 65 6.53 28.83 -4.50
N GLN A 66 5.24 28.46 -4.44
CA GLN A 66 4.31 28.94 -3.38
C GLN A 66 4.22 27.99 -2.17
N PHE A 67 5.02 26.92 -2.16
CA PHE A 67 4.74 25.75 -1.34
C PHE A 67 5.30 25.83 0.10
N ASN A 68 6.40 26.54 0.32
CA ASN A 68 7.05 26.59 1.62
C ASN A 68 6.30 27.43 2.67
N GLU A 69 5.23 28.13 2.31
CA GLU A 69 4.50 29.01 3.25
C GLU A 69 3.21 28.39 3.83
N ASN A 70 2.72 27.24 3.34
CA ASN A 70 1.34 26.80 3.65
C ASN A 70 1.17 25.31 4.06
N ILE A 71 2.23 24.59 4.43
CA ILE A 71 2.10 23.21 4.93
C ILE A 71 1.26 23.13 6.22
N ASP A 72 1.27 24.20 7.04
CA ASP A 72 0.47 24.31 8.25
C ASP A 72 -0.99 24.78 8.00
N HIS A 73 -1.39 24.98 6.74
CA HIS A 73 -2.75 25.43 6.44
C HIS A 73 -3.76 24.29 6.67
N PRO A 74 -4.79 24.48 7.52
CA PRO A 74 -5.68 23.39 7.96
C PRO A 74 -6.45 22.72 6.81
N ASP A 75 -6.63 23.41 5.69
CA ASP A 75 -7.29 22.88 4.49
C ASP A 75 -6.36 22.14 3.51
N PHE A 76 -5.05 22.12 3.74
CA PHE A 76 -4.09 21.47 2.84
C PHE A 76 -4.37 19.97 2.70
N TYR A 77 -4.38 19.26 3.84
CA TYR A 77 -4.68 17.84 3.88
C TYR A 77 -6.08 17.55 3.35
N LYS A 78 -7.06 18.44 3.58
CA LYS A 78 -8.43 18.30 3.05
C LYS A 78 -8.47 18.39 1.52
N LYS A 79 -7.79 19.38 0.92
CA LYS A 79 -7.70 19.52 -0.54
C LYS A 79 -6.95 18.35 -1.18
N LEU A 80 -5.85 17.91 -0.56
CA LEU A 80 -5.10 16.74 -0.98
C LEU A 80 -5.96 15.47 -0.92
N THR A 81 -6.66 15.23 0.18
CA THR A 81 -7.59 14.10 0.32
C THR A 81 -8.70 14.16 -0.74
N MET A 82 -9.31 15.33 -0.99
CA MET A 82 -10.35 15.47 -2.02
C MET A 82 -9.82 15.20 -3.44
N ALA A 83 -8.61 15.68 -3.77
CA ALA A 83 -7.98 15.43 -5.07
C ALA A 83 -7.66 13.94 -5.27
N ILE A 84 -7.18 13.29 -4.22
CA ILE A 84 -6.92 11.85 -4.18
C ILE A 84 -8.24 11.09 -4.37
N THR A 85 -9.25 11.31 -3.53
CA THR A 85 -10.55 10.60 -3.58
C THR A 85 -11.22 10.74 -4.95
N LYS A 86 -11.18 11.92 -5.57
CA LYS A 86 -11.76 12.15 -6.91
C LYS A 86 -11.11 11.29 -8.00
N ARG A 87 -9.84 10.89 -7.88
CA ARG A 87 -9.20 9.96 -8.83
C ARG A 87 -9.58 8.50 -8.59
N PHE A 88 -9.81 8.11 -7.35
CA PHE A 88 -10.19 6.73 -7.02
C PHE A 88 -11.65 6.42 -7.38
N ASP A 89 -12.58 7.34 -7.14
CA ASP A 89 -13.99 7.17 -7.56
C ASP A 89 -14.14 7.04 -9.09
N VAL A 90 -13.25 7.68 -9.87
CA VAL A 90 -13.26 7.59 -11.34
C VAL A 90 -12.69 6.26 -11.84
N GLN A 91 -11.77 5.62 -11.12
CA GLN A 91 -11.22 4.33 -11.51
C GLN A 91 -12.16 3.16 -11.18
N ASP A 92 -12.91 3.23 -10.08
CA ASP A 92 -13.89 2.19 -9.73
C ASP A 92 -15.12 2.20 -10.67
N GLN A 93 -15.43 3.34 -11.30
CA GLN A 93 -16.47 3.41 -12.34
C GLN A 93 -16.02 2.81 -13.68
N GLN A 94 -14.72 2.84 -14.02
CA GLN A 94 -14.22 2.28 -15.28
C GLN A 94 -14.05 0.75 -15.28
N HIS A 95 -13.96 0.11 -14.11
CA HIS A 95 -13.96 -1.36 -14.01
C HIS A 95 -15.37 -1.98 -13.96
N SER A 96 -16.41 -1.17 -13.84
CA SER A 96 -17.81 -1.65 -13.77
C SER A 96 -18.52 -1.69 -15.14
N THR A 97 -17.92 -1.12 -16.20
CA THR A 97 -18.54 -1.01 -17.54
C THR A 97 -17.95 -1.94 -18.60
N SER A 98 -17.08 -2.89 -18.23
CA SER A 98 -16.49 -3.87 -19.16
C SER A 98 -16.92 -5.32 -18.89
N THR A 99 -18.21 -5.53 -18.62
CA THR A 99 -18.89 -6.80 -18.90
C THR A 99 -20.30 -6.52 -19.39
N THR A 100 -20.45 -6.38 -20.69
CA THR A 100 -21.70 -6.67 -21.40
C THR A 100 -21.35 -7.10 -22.82
#